data_AF-U6DKS2-F1
#
_entry.id   AF-U6DKS2-F1
#
_cell.length_a   1.000
_cell.length_b   1.000
_cell.length_c   1.000
_cell.angle_alpha   90.00
_cell.angle_beta   90.00
_cell.angle_gamma   90.00
#
_symmetry.space_group_name_H-M   'P 1'
#
loop_
_entity.id
_entity.type
_entity.pdbx_description
1 polymer ?
#
loop_
_entity_poly.entity_id
_entity_poly.type
_entity_poly.pdbx_seq_one_letter_code
_entity_poly.pdbx_strand_id
1 'polypeptide(L)'
;MSEGESQTVVSSGSDPKVESSSSAPGLTSVSPPVTSTTSAASPEEEEESEDESEILEESPCGRWQKRREEVNQRNVPGIDSAYLAMDTEEGVEVVWNEVQFSERKNYKLQEEKVRAVFDNLIQLEHLNIVKFHKYWADIKENKARVIFITEYMSSGSLKQFLKKTKKNHKTMNEKAWKRWCTQILSAL
;
A
#
# COMPACT_ATOMS: atom_id res chain seq x y z
N MET A 1 9.14 -44.96 -55.87
CA MET A 1 9.04 -46.22 -55.10
C MET A 1 8.86 -45.85 -53.64
N SER A 2 7.79 -46.22 -52.95
CA SER A 2 6.48 -46.66 -53.46
C SER A 2 5.41 -46.47 -52.38
N GLU A 3 4.17 -46.71 -52.79
CA GLU A 3 2.87 -46.62 -52.11
C GLU A 3 2.79 -47.01 -50.60
N GLY A 4 1.76 -46.59 -49.85
CA GLY A 4 0.54 -45.89 -50.30
C GLY A 4 -0.42 -45.45 -49.20
N GLU A 5 -1.63 -45.06 -49.62
CA GLU A 5 -2.65 -44.37 -48.81
C GLU A 5 -3.54 -45.28 -47.96
N SER A 6 -4.29 -44.68 -47.03
CA SER A 6 -5.75 -44.91 -46.97
C SER A 6 -6.52 -43.70 -46.44
N GLN A 7 -7.61 -43.37 -47.13
CA GLN A 7 -8.68 -42.42 -46.76
C GLN A 7 -9.97 -43.23 -46.49
N THR A 8 -11.14 -42.73 -46.08
CA THR A 8 -11.71 -41.37 -45.88
C THR A 8 -12.64 -41.46 -44.63
N VAL A 9 -13.73 -40.72 -44.33
CA VAL A 9 -14.56 -39.69 -44.98
C VAL A 9 -15.06 -38.69 -43.90
N VAL A 10 -15.52 -37.51 -44.31
CA VAL A 10 -16.42 -36.64 -43.53
C VAL A 10 -17.89 -37.01 -43.73
N SER A 11 -18.76 -36.65 -42.78
CA SER A 11 -20.15 -36.23 -43.08
C SER A 11 -20.75 -35.39 -41.94
N SER A 12 -21.94 -34.81 -42.15
CA SER A 12 -22.44 -33.62 -41.44
C SER A 12 -23.91 -33.71 -40.98
N GLY A 13 -24.16 -33.25 -39.74
CA GLY A 13 -25.34 -32.45 -39.31
C GLY A 13 -26.77 -33.03 -39.39
N SER A 14 -27.63 -32.55 -38.47
CA SER A 14 -29.08 -32.26 -38.69
C SER A 14 -29.78 -31.86 -37.38
N ASP A 15 -30.48 -30.73 -37.39
CA ASP A 15 -31.54 -30.40 -36.41
C ASP A 15 -32.86 -31.16 -36.72
N PRO A 16 -33.80 -31.19 -35.76
CA PRO A 16 -35.22 -31.03 -36.09
C PRO A 16 -35.91 -29.89 -35.32
N LYS A 17 -37.05 -29.45 -35.85
CA LYS A 17 -37.70 -28.15 -35.53
C LYS A 17 -39.11 -28.32 -34.91
N VAL A 18 -39.35 -27.50 -33.88
CA VAL A 18 -40.61 -26.86 -33.42
C VAL A 18 -41.94 -27.21 -34.12
N GLU A 19 -42.96 -27.58 -33.31
CA GLU A 19 -44.36 -27.15 -33.44
C GLU A 19 -45.18 -27.41 -32.14
N SER A 20 -46.43 -26.92 -31.99
CA SER A 20 -46.85 -25.55 -31.61
C SER A 20 -48.37 -25.47 -31.35
N SER A 21 -48.82 -24.89 -30.23
CA SER A 21 -50.20 -24.40 -29.96
C SER A 21 -50.24 -23.71 -28.58
N SER A 22 -50.57 -22.41 -28.42
CA SER A 22 -51.87 -21.69 -28.57
C SER A 22 -52.91 -22.12 -27.52
N SER A 23 -53.54 -21.26 -26.69
CA SER A 23 -53.84 -19.82 -26.87
C SER A 23 -53.95 -19.03 -25.54
N ALA A 24 -53.93 -17.69 -25.64
CA ALA A 24 -54.29 -16.71 -24.60
C ALA A 24 -55.78 -16.28 -24.74
N PRO A 25 -56.35 -15.26 -24.04
CA PRO A 25 -55.79 -14.38 -23.01
C PRO A 25 -56.68 -14.13 -21.75
N GLY A 26 -56.20 -13.30 -20.81
CA GLY A 26 -57.03 -12.70 -19.76
C GLY A 26 -56.32 -11.52 -19.07
N LEU A 27 -56.99 -10.37 -18.95
CA LEU A 27 -56.47 -9.21 -18.22
C LEU A 27 -57.01 -9.19 -16.78
N THR A 28 -56.13 -9.03 -15.80
CA THR A 28 -56.46 -8.37 -14.52
C THR A 28 -55.30 -7.50 -14.07
N SER A 29 -55.61 -6.28 -13.61
CA SER A 29 -54.66 -5.36 -13.00
C SER A 29 -54.73 -5.49 -11.48
N VAL A 30 -53.57 -5.66 -10.83
CA VAL A 30 -53.39 -5.43 -9.38
C VAL A 30 -51.92 -5.11 -9.10
N SER A 31 -51.67 -4.02 -8.36
CA SER A 31 -50.33 -3.56 -8.00
C SER A 31 -49.73 -4.35 -6.83
N PRO A 32 -48.40 -4.60 -6.82
CA PRO A 32 -47.71 -5.00 -5.60
C PRO A 32 -47.58 -3.80 -4.62
N PRO A 33 -47.51 -4.06 -3.29
CA PRO A 33 -47.44 -3.01 -2.28
C PRO A 33 -46.04 -2.40 -2.11
N VAL A 34 -45.97 -1.25 -1.45
CA VAL A 34 -44.73 -0.57 -1.08
C VAL A 34 -44.01 -1.34 0.02
N THR A 35 -42.86 -1.93 -0.29
CA THR A 35 -41.92 -2.42 0.73
C THR A 35 -40.90 -1.33 1.03
N SER A 36 -41.16 -0.55 2.09
CA SER A 36 -40.24 0.47 2.59
C SER A 36 -39.06 -0.17 3.33
N THR A 37 -38.09 -0.70 2.60
CA THR A 37 -36.85 -1.23 3.17
C THR A 37 -35.96 -0.07 3.60
N THR A 38 -36.23 0.49 4.78
CA THR A 38 -35.29 1.36 5.51
C THR A 38 -34.15 0.52 6.05
N SER A 39 -33.26 0.06 5.17
CA SER A 39 -31.93 -0.38 5.58
C SER A 39 -31.22 0.83 6.17
N ALA A 40 -31.00 0.84 7.48
CA ALA A 40 -30.21 1.88 8.11
C ALA A 40 -28.79 1.84 7.55
N ALA A 41 -28.33 2.95 7.00
CA ALA A 41 -26.89 3.20 6.89
C ALA A 41 -26.39 3.45 8.33
N SER A 42 -25.38 2.69 8.75
CA SER A 42 -24.68 2.91 10.01
C SER A 42 -23.86 4.20 9.89
N PRO A 43 -24.08 5.25 10.69
CA PRO A 43 -23.25 6.46 10.63
C PRO A 43 -21.82 6.22 11.17
N GLU A 44 -21.62 5.11 11.89
CA GLU A 44 -20.44 4.81 12.70
C GLU A 44 -19.18 4.45 11.89
N GLU A 45 -19.29 4.19 10.58
CA GLU A 45 -18.13 3.92 9.70
C GLU A 45 -17.61 5.19 8.98
N GLU A 46 -18.38 6.29 8.94
CA GLU A 46 -17.97 7.52 8.24
C GLU A 46 -17.05 8.39 9.14
N GLU A 47 -17.36 8.53 10.43
CA GLU A 47 -16.59 9.41 11.36
C GLU A 47 -15.13 8.95 11.62
N GLU A 48 -14.83 7.65 11.69
CA GLU A 48 -13.42 7.19 11.85
C GLU A 48 -12.56 7.55 10.62
N SER A 49 -13.14 7.63 9.42
CA SER A 49 -12.39 7.88 8.18
C SER A 49 -11.93 9.33 8.01
N GLU A 50 -12.60 10.29 8.65
CA GLU A 50 -12.25 11.71 8.56
C GLU A 50 -11.06 12.07 9.48
N ASP A 51 -10.97 11.52 10.70
CA ASP A 51 -9.85 11.78 11.63
C ASP A 51 -8.54 11.07 11.22
N GLU A 52 -8.61 9.87 10.63
CA GLU A 52 -7.42 9.24 10.01
C GLU A 52 -6.89 10.03 8.81
N SER A 53 -7.75 10.85 8.19
CA SER A 53 -7.42 11.73 7.06
C SER A 53 -6.95 13.13 7.47
N GLU A 54 -6.99 13.50 8.76
CA GLU A 54 -6.63 14.86 9.22
C GLU A 54 -5.15 15.19 8.92
N ILE A 55 -4.91 16.32 8.24
CA ILE A 55 -3.57 16.82 7.93
C ILE A 55 -3.02 17.60 9.13
N LEU A 56 -2.06 17.00 9.84
CA LEU A 56 -1.41 17.58 11.02
C LEU A 56 -0.27 18.56 10.67
N GLU A 57 0.42 18.35 9.56
CA GLU A 57 1.55 19.18 9.12
C GLU A 57 1.78 19.04 7.60
N GLU A 58 2.22 20.11 6.94
CA GLU A 58 2.62 20.06 5.53
C GLU A 58 4.13 20.31 5.38
N SER A 59 4.72 19.68 4.36
CA SER A 59 6.10 19.93 3.97
C SER A 59 6.32 21.38 3.49
N PRO A 60 7.54 21.94 3.54
CA PRO A 60 7.84 23.31 3.08
C PRO A 60 7.56 23.61 1.59
N CYS A 61 7.14 22.61 0.82
CA CYS A 61 6.75 22.72 -0.59
C CYS A 61 5.31 22.26 -0.87
N GLY A 62 4.50 22.00 0.16
CA GLY A 62 3.12 21.51 0.06
C GLY A 62 2.98 20.04 -0.36
N ARG A 63 3.90 19.51 -1.17
CA ARG A 63 3.83 18.16 -1.78
C ARG A 63 3.47 17.05 -0.79
N TRP A 64 4.08 17.00 0.38
CA TRP A 64 3.80 15.97 1.40
C TRP A 64 2.96 16.50 2.55
N GLN A 65 1.86 15.79 2.84
CA GLN A 65 0.88 16.10 3.88
C GLN A 65 0.86 14.98 4.94
N LYS A 66 1.19 15.31 6.18
CA LYS A 66 1.30 14.39 7.32
C LYS A 66 -0.08 14.10 7.91
N ARG A 67 -0.44 12.82 8.06
CA ARG A 67 -1.68 12.37 8.70
C ARG A 67 -1.48 11.99 10.17
N ARG A 68 -2.59 11.70 10.87
CA ARG A 68 -2.62 11.28 12.29
C ARG A 68 -2.00 9.90 12.54
N GLU A 69 -2.09 8.96 11.61
CA GLU A 69 -1.65 7.57 11.81
C GLU A 69 -0.13 7.44 12.09
N GLU A 70 0.25 6.75 13.18
CA GLU A 70 1.65 6.44 13.51
C GLU A 70 2.14 5.13 12.85
N VAL A 71 2.99 5.27 11.83
CA VAL A 71 3.65 4.12 11.17
C VAL A 71 4.67 3.50 12.12
N ASN A 72 4.43 2.24 12.48
CA ASN A 72 4.98 1.62 13.68
C ASN A 72 6.45 1.12 13.54
N GLN A 73 7.37 2.04 13.19
CA GLN A 73 8.77 1.81 12.78
C GLN A 73 9.76 1.39 13.89
N ARG A 74 9.32 0.95 15.08
CA ARG A 74 10.08 0.81 16.36
C ARG A 74 11.36 -0.08 16.38
N ASN A 75 11.95 -0.42 15.24
CA ASN A 75 13.19 -1.18 15.10
C ASN A 75 14.26 -0.43 14.30
N VAL A 76 13.95 0.73 13.70
CA VAL A 76 14.94 1.58 13.01
C VAL A 76 15.64 2.46 14.04
N PRO A 77 16.97 2.32 14.26
CA PRO A 77 17.67 3.15 15.25
C PRO A 77 17.77 4.61 14.78
N GLY A 78 17.50 5.56 15.67
CA GLY A 78 17.65 6.98 15.38
C GLY A 78 16.45 7.65 14.70
N ILE A 79 15.29 6.99 14.63
CA ILE A 79 14.00 7.62 14.33
C ILE A 79 13.21 7.71 15.65
N ASP A 80 12.76 8.89 16.02
CA ASP A 80 11.98 9.12 17.24
C ASP A 80 10.48 8.94 17.01
N SER A 81 9.99 9.28 15.82
CA SER A 81 8.58 9.17 15.44
C SER A 81 8.43 8.99 13.93
N ALA A 82 7.40 8.27 13.49
CA ALA A 82 7.09 8.09 12.08
C ALA A 82 5.57 8.07 11.88
N TYR A 83 5.10 8.83 10.89
CA TYR A 83 3.68 9.09 10.62
C TYR A 83 3.37 8.78 9.16
N LEU A 84 2.15 8.35 8.87
CA LEU A 84 1.70 8.18 7.50
C LEU A 84 1.48 9.55 6.86
N ALA A 85 1.74 9.67 5.56
CA ALA A 85 1.60 10.90 4.82
C ALA A 85 1.14 10.62 3.39
N MET A 86 0.52 11.62 2.76
CA MET A 86 0.17 11.60 1.33
C MET A 86 1.22 12.37 0.54
N ASP A 87 1.66 11.82 -0.59
CA ASP A 87 2.35 12.55 -1.66
C ASP A 87 1.32 13.06 -2.66
N THR A 88 1.10 14.37 -2.70
CA THR A 88 0.06 15.00 -3.53
C THR A 88 0.44 15.14 -5.00
N GLU A 89 1.71 14.92 -5.38
CA GLU A 89 2.16 14.92 -6.77
C GLU A 89 2.11 13.52 -7.38
N GLU A 90 2.50 12.49 -6.63
CA GLU A 90 2.50 11.09 -7.11
C GLU A 90 1.20 10.33 -6.75
N GLY A 91 0.38 10.85 -5.82
CA GLY A 91 -0.90 10.24 -5.43
C GLY A 91 -0.73 8.96 -4.60
N VAL A 92 0.35 8.86 -3.83
CA VAL A 92 0.76 7.64 -3.10
C VAL A 92 1.01 7.92 -1.63
N GLU A 93 0.87 6.86 -0.82
CA GLU A 93 1.23 6.90 0.60
C GLU A 93 2.75 6.83 0.78
N VAL A 94 3.26 7.70 1.65
CA VAL A 94 4.67 7.78 2.05
C VAL A 94 4.76 7.90 3.58
N VAL A 95 5.95 7.71 4.15
CA VAL A 95 6.16 7.86 5.59
C VAL A 95 6.95 9.12 5.89
N TRP A 96 6.39 9.93 6.78
CA TRP A 96 6.99 11.13 7.37
C TRP A 96 7.75 10.73 8.64
N ASN A 97 9.08 10.72 8.56
CA ASN A 97 9.97 10.31 9.64
C ASN A 97 10.54 11.55 10.36
N GLU A 98 10.62 11.51 11.69
CA GLU A 98 11.17 12.61 12.50
C GLU A 98 12.31 12.15 13.42
N VAL A 99 13.37 12.96 13.46
CA VAL A 99 14.52 12.81 14.37
C VAL A 99 14.69 14.09 15.17
N GLN A 100 14.57 14.03 16.49
CA GLN A 100 14.65 15.19 17.38
C GLN A 100 16.06 15.36 17.97
N PHE A 101 16.58 16.58 17.92
CA PHE A 101 17.85 16.94 18.55
C PHE A 101 17.57 17.69 19.85
N SER A 102 18.04 17.15 20.98
CA SER A 102 17.77 17.66 22.34
C SER A 102 18.13 19.14 22.53
N GLU A 103 19.12 19.63 21.78
CA GLU A 103 19.48 21.04 21.69
C GLU A 103 19.78 21.45 20.25
N ARG A 104 19.37 22.66 19.87
CA ARG A 104 19.74 23.30 18.59
C ARG A 104 21.26 23.34 18.34
N LYS A 105 22.08 23.43 19.39
CA LYS A 105 23.55 23.41 19.29
C LYS A 105 24.09 22.07 18.80
N ASN A 106 23.49 20.96 19.25
CA ASN A 106 23.90 19.61 18.88
C ASN A 106 23.59 19.31 17.42
N TYR A 107 22.44 19.79 16.92
CA TYR A 107 22.15 19.77 15.48
C TYR A 107 23.19 20.58 14.70
N LYS A 108 23.46 21.84 15.06
CA LYS A 108 24.45 22.68 14.36
C LYS A 108 25.86 22.07 14.30
N LEU A 109 26.28 21.34 15.33
CA LEU A 109 27.58 20.66 15.36
C LEU A 109 27.65 19.43 14.43
N GLN A 110 26.50 18.93 13.97
CA GLN A 110 26.37 17.77 13.09
C GLN A 110 25.75 18.11 11.72
N GLU A 111 25.31 19.35 11.51
CA GLU A 111 24.52 19.82 10.36
C GLU A 111 25.12 19.43 9.00
N GLU A 112 26.43 19.63 8.80
CA GLU A 112 27.11 19.21 7.56
C GLU A 112 27.11 17.69 7.36
N LYS A 113 27.22 16.91 8.44
CA LYS A 113 27.23 15.44 8.40
C LYS A 113 25.83 14.89 8.13
N VAL A 114 24.82 15.46 8.78
CA VAL A 114 23.40 15.18 8.52
C VAL A 114 23.08 15.47 7.04
N ARG A 115 23.46 16.66 6.56
CA ARG A 115 23.28 17.05 5.15
C ARG A 115 23.94 16.04 4.20
N ALA A 116 25.21 15.74 4.40
CA ALA A 116 25.94 14.78 3.57
C ALA A 116 25.36 13.35 3.61
N VAL A 117 24.85 12.89 4.76
CA VAL A 117 24.19 11.58 4.86
C VAL A 117 22.89 11.57 4.06
N PHE A 118 21.99 12.53 4.25
CA PHE A 118 20.71 12.53 3.54
C PHE A 118 20.83 12.89 2.05
N ASP A 119 21.78 13.73 1.65
CA ASP A 119 22.08 14.00 0.24
C ASP A 119 22.53 12.72 -0.50
N ASN A 120 23.27 11.82 0.17
CA ASN A 120 23.63 10.51 -0.36
C ASN A 120 22.43 9.55 -0.37
N LEU A 121 21.60 9.53 0.69
CA LEU A 121 20.44 8.63 0.78
C LEU A 121 19.37 8.93 -0.29
N ILE A 122 19.14 10.20 -0.64
CA ILE A 122 18.21 10.56 -1.74
C ILE A 122 18.73 10.08 -3.11
N GLN A 123 20.04 9.98 -3.29
CA GLN A 123 20.65 9.49 -4.54
C GLN A 123 20.70 7.96 -4.61
N LEU A 124 20.35 7.25 -3.54
CA LEU A 124 20.42 5.79 -3.46
C LEU A 124 19.12 5.15 -3.95
N GLU A 125 19.06 4.84 -5.24
CA GLU A 125 17.95 4.12 -5.86
C GLU A 125 18.29 2.64 -6.12
N HIS A 126 17.60 1.72 -5.44
CA HIS A 126 17.75 0.29 -5.64
C HIS A 126 16.46 -0.47 -5.31
N LEU A 127 16.09 -1.47 -6.12
CA LEU A 127 14.82 -2.21 -6.04
C LEU A 127 14.56 -2.92 -4.69
N ASN A 128 15.58 -3.10 -3.85
CA ASN A 128 15.44 -3.71 -2.51
C ASN A 128 15.97 -2.81 -1.37
N ILE A 129 16.06 -1.49 -1.60
CA ILE A 129 16.33 -0.47 -0.57
C ILE A 129 15.14 0.49 -0.54
N VAL A 130 14.67 0.83 0.67
CA VAL A 130 13.58 1.79 0.89
C VAL A 130 13.99 3.15 0.34
N LYS A 131 13.26 3.67 -0.66
CA LYS A 131 13.59 4.94 -1.31
C LYS A 131 13.41 6.14 -0.35
N PHE A 132 14.38 7.05 -0.35
CA PHE A 132 14.31 8.35 0.31
C PHE A 132 13.93 9.42 -0.72
N HIS A 133 12.79 10.09 -0.53
CA HIS A 133 12.28 11.09 -1.48
C HIS A 133 12.81 12.49 -1.17
N LYS A 134 12.81 12.89 0.11
CA LYS A 134 13.24 14.23 0.56
C LYS A 134 13.65 14.25 2.03
N TYR A 135 14.40 15.28 2.43
CA TYR A 135 14.55 15.70 3.82
C TYR A 135 14.55 17.22 3.93
N TRP A 136 14.30 17.73 5.13
CA TRP A 136 14.58 19.11 5.55
C TRP A 136 14.78 19.18 7.06
N ALA A 137 15.21 20.34 7.57
CA ALA A 137 15.34 20.60 9.00
C ALA A 137 14.33 21.67 9.44
N ASP A 138 13.64 21.42 10.56
CA ASP A 138 12.80 22.39 11.27
C ASP A 138 13.53 22.82 12.55
N ILE A 139 13.91 24.09 12.61
CA ILE A 139 14.82 24.63 13.63
C ILE A 139 14.13 25.76 14.41
N LYS A 140 13.27 25.34 15.35
CA LYS A 140 12.64 26.21 16.36
C LYS A 140 13.68 26.70 17.38
N GLU A 141 13.29 27.61 18.28
CA GLU A 141 14.25 28.37 19.10
C GLU A 141 15.21 27.47 19.91
N ASN A 142 14.65 26.53 20.69
CA ASN A 142 15.41 25.64 21.57
C ASN A 142 15.59 24.21 21.03
N LYS A 143 14.73 23.76 20.09
CA LYS A 143 14.73 22.40 19.51
C LYS A 143 14.97 22.45 18.00
N ALA A 144 15.71 21.47 17.50
CA ALA A 144 15.77 21.17 16.07
C ALA A 144 15.23 19.75 15.83
N ARG A 145 14.54 19.53 14.72
CA ARG A 145 14.25 18.19 14.19
C ARG A 145 14.63 18.10 12.71
N VAL A 146 15.04 16.92 12.29
CA VAL A 146 15.18 16.58 10.87
C VAL A 146 13.96 15.75 10.49
N ILE A 147 13.30 16.14 9.40
CA ILE A 147 12.16 15.44 8.83
C ILE A 147 12.61 14.83 7.50
N PHE A 148 12.25 13.59 7.23
CA PHE A 148 12.55 12.94 5.95
C PHE A 148 11.44 11.99 5.49
N ILE A 149 11.25 11.93 4.18
CA ILE A 149 10.19 11.18 3.51
C ILE A 149 10.75 9.91 2.87
N THR A 150 10.12 8.78 3.17
CA THR A 150 10.43 7.46 2.59
C THR A 150 9.19 6.80 2.00
N GLU A 151 9.36 5.85 1.08
CA GLU A 151 8.25 5.01 0.58
C GLU A 151 7.50 4.30 1.75
N TYR A 152 6.20 4.01 1.57
CA TYR A 152 5.41 3.27 2.56
C TYR A 152 5.38 1.77 2.28
N MET A 153 5.73 0.98 3.31
CA MET A 153 5.82 -0.48 3.25
C MET A 153 4.63 -1.16 3.95
N SER A 154 3.44 -1.05 3.34
CA SER A 154 2.14 -1.54 3.85
C SER A 154 2.12 -3.03 4.27
N SER A 155 2.95 -3.88 3.68
CA SER A 155 3.09 -5.30 4.08
C SER A 155 3.77 -5.50 5.45
N GLY A 156 4.40 -4.45 5.99
CA GLY A 156 5.11 -4.47 7.27
C GLY A 156 6.44 -5.21 7.26
N SER A 157 7.09 -5.26 8.42
CA SER A 157 8.45 -5.80 8.57
C SER A 157 8.51 -7.33 8.60
N LEU A 158 9.65 -7.89 8.16
CA LEU A 158 9.98 -9.31 8.31
C LEU A 158 9.89 -9.79 9.78
N LYS A 159 10.17 -8.90 10.76
CA LYS A 159 9.99 -9.17 12.19
C LYS A 159 8.53 -9.39 12.57
N GLN A 160 7.60 -8.60 12.03
CA GLN A 160 6.15 -8.82 12.20
C GLN A 160 5.69 -10.09 11.47
N PHE A 161 6.17 -10.35 10.24
CA PHE A 161 5.85 -11.58 9.50
C PHE A 161 6.29 -12.83 10.26
N LEU A 162 7.54 -12.92 10.70
CA LEU A 162 8.07 -14.08 11.44
C LEU A 162 7.32 -14.27 12.77
N LYS A 163 6.91 -13.19 13.45
CA LYS A 163 6.09 -13.25 14.67
C LYS A 163 4.68 -13.80 14.39
N LYS A 164 4.03 -13.39 13.29
CA LYS A 164 2.73 -13.94 12.84
C LYS A 164 2.87 -15.43 12.46
N THR A 165 3.86 -15.78 11.63
CA THR A 165 4.13 -17.15 11.18
C THR A 165 4.42 -18.11 12.34
N LYS A 166 5.25 -17.71 13.32
CA LYS A 166 5.52 -18.50 14.54
C LYS A 166 4.27 -18.68 15.40
N LYS A 167 3.47 -17.62 15.62
CA LYS A 167 2.19 -17.71 16.35
C LYS A 167 1.22 -18.71 15.70
N ASN A 168 1.18 -18.75 14.38
CA ASN A 168 0.27 -19.59 13.61
C ASN A 168 0.79 -21.03 13.44
N HIS A 169 1.88 -21.42 14.11
CA HIS A 169 2.56 -22.72 13.99
C HIS A 169 2.92 -23.13 12.55
N LYS A 170 3.02 -22.16 11.62
CA LYS A 170 3.38 -22.42 10.22
C LYS A 170 4.89 -22.42 10.05
N THR A 171 5.41 -23.38 9.29
CA THR A 171 6.78 -23.34 8.78
C THR A 171 6.88 -22.34 7.63
N MET A 172 8.06 -21.76 7.46
CA MET A 172 8.35 -20.83 6.36
C MET A 172 8.76 -21.62 5.11
N ASN A 173 8.25 -21.22 3.95
CA ASN A 173 8.61 -21.87 2.67
C ASN A 173 10.08 -21.56 2.33
N GLU A 174 10.88 -22.59 2.13
CA GLU A 174 12.32 -22.50 1.78
C GLU A 174 12.56 -21.62 0.54
N LYS A 175 11.67 -21.67 -0.46
CA LYS A 175 11.76 -20.84 -1.67
C LYS A 175 11.53 -19.35 -1.38
N ALA A 176 10.72 -19.02 -0.37
CA ALA A 176 10.52 -17.63 0.06
C ALA A 176 11.74 -17.13 0.85
N TRP A 177 12.24 -17.95 1.79
CA TRP A 177 13.47 -17.63 2.55
C TRP A 177 14.67 -17.38 1.63
N LYS A 178 14.93 -18.27 0.67
CA LYS A 178 16.00 -18.10 -0.32
C LYS A 178 15.87 -16.79 -1.11
N ARG A 179 14.66 -16.45 -1.58
CA ARG A 179 14.39 -15.18 -2.29
C ARG A 179 14.66 -13.95 -1.42
N TRP A 180 14.19 -13.94 -0.18
CA TRP A 180 14.44 -12.84 0.75
C TRP A 180 15.92 -12.67 1.09
N CYS A 181 16.65 -13.78 1.30
CA CYS A 181 18.10 -13.73 1.46
C CYS A 181 18.78 -13.14 0.21
N THR A 182 18.38 -13.51 -1.00
CA THR A 182 18.91 -12.91 -2.24
C THR A 182 18.61 -11.41 -2.31
N GLN A 183 17.38 -10.98 -2.04
CA GLN A 183 16.98 -9.56 -2.08
C GLN A 183 17.74 -8.69 -1.07
N ILE A 184 18.01 -9.22 0.13
CA ILE A 184 18.84 -8.58 1.14
C ILE A 184 20.30 -8.51 0.68
N LEU A 185 20.84 -9.60 0.10
CA LEU A 185 22.22 -9.65 -0.39
C LEU A 185 22.48 -8.85 -1.66
N SER A 186 21.46 -8.45 -2.41
CA SER A 186 21.59 -7.46 -3.50
C SER A 186 21.56 -6.01 -3.03
N ALA A 187 21.30 -5.75 -1.74
CA ALA A 187 21.17 -4.42 -1.15
C ALA A 187 22.26 -4.10 -0.11
N LEU A 188 23.30 -4.94 0.01
CA LEU A 188 24.39 -4.87 0.99
C LEU A 188 25.77 -4.96 0.31
#